data_AF-A0A838VD78-F1
#
_entry.id   AF-A0A838VD78-F1
#
_cell.length_a   1.000
_cell.length_b   1.000
_cell.length_c   1.000
_cell.angle_alpha   90.00
_cell.angle_beta   90.00
_cell.angle_gamma   90.00
#
_symmetry.space_group_name_H-M   'P 1'
#
loop_
_entity.id
_entity.type
_entity.pdbx_description
1 polymer ?
#
loop_
_entity_poly.entity_id
_entity_poly.type
_entity_poly.pdbx_seq_one_letter_code
_entity_poly.pdbx_strand_id
1 'polypeptide(L)'
;KSLFRLCDVIIINEPELSAYSGSALGDANLGEIAAAAKNLLSHDDQTVIVTRGERGALAIRCGAELVVEAHAATAADTTGAGDCFCGTLVAALAKGEALGAAIDRANAAAALAVSRSGAADALPTSTEVEAFMATTLGGKPTLIHKQLIN
;
A
#
# COMPACT_ATOMS: atom_id res chain seq x y z
N LYS A 1 0.78 15.52 -13.50
CA LYS A 1 1.79 14.44 -13.46
C LYS A 1 3.26 14.91 -13.52
N SER A 2 3.56 16.20 -13.74
CA SER A 2 4.96 16.68 -13.80
C SER A 2 5.78 16.35 -12.55
N LEU A 3 5.14 16.36 -11.37
CA LEU A 3 5.78 16.02 -10.10
C LEU A 3 6.11 14.53 -9.95
N PHE A 4 5.44 13.62 -10.66
CA PHE A 4 5.65 12.17 -10.48
C PHE A 4 7.08 11.76 -10.82
N ARG A 5 7.74 12.46 -11.76
CA ARG A 5 9.16 12.17 -12.10
C ARG A 5 10.14 12.52 -10.99
N LEU A 6 9.70 13.25 -9.95
CA LEU A 6 10.52 13.68 -8.82
C LEU A 6 10.28 12.83 -7.57
N CYS A 7 9.39 11.85 -7.61
CA CYS A 7 9.02 11.01 -6.47
C CYS A 7 9.68 9.64 -6.58
N ASP A 8 10.36 9.18 -5.53
CA ASP A 8 10.85 7.78 -5.49
C ASP A 8 9.73 6.78 -5.20
N VAL A 9 8.74 7.22 -4.40
CA VAL A 9 7.59 6.42 -4.00
C VAL A 9 6.32 7.23 -4.22
N ILE A 10 5.37 6.65 -4.94
CA ILE A 10 4.02 7.16 -5.12
C ILE A 10 3.08 6.21 -4.40
N ILE A 11 2.28 6.73 -3.48
CA ILE A 11 1.23 5.98 -2.78
C ILE A 11 -0.10 6.57 -3.25
N ILE A 12 -1.00 5.70 -3.71
CA ILE A 12 -2.24 6.10 -4.37
C ILE A 12 -3.33 5.08 -4.04
N ASN A 13 -4.60 5.49 -3.96
CA ASN A 13 -5.72 4.54 -3.86
C ASN A 13 -6.29 4.18 -5.26
N GLU A 14 -7.23 3.24 -5.34
CA GLU A 14 -7.82 2.82 -6.62
C GLU A 14 -8.61 3.92 -7.37
N PRO A 15 -9.44 4.76 -6.71
CA PRO A 15 -10.07 5.91 -7.36
C PRO A 15 -9.06 6.92 -7.94
N GLU A 16 -8.02 7.26 -7.19
CA GLU A 16 -6.94 8.13 -7.66
C GLU A 16 -6.17 7.48 -8.80
N LEU A 17 -5.87 6.17 -8.71
CA LEU A 17 -5.23 5.43 -9.79
C LEU A 17 -6.05 5.51 -11.06
N SER A 18 -7.38 5.38 -10.98
CA SER A 18 -8.27 5.54 -12.13
C SER A 18 -8.14 6.95 -12.74
N ALA A 19 -8.21 7.97 -11.90
CA ALA A 19 -8.11 9.37 -12.32
C ALA A 19 -6.76 9.70 -12.96
N TYR A 20 -5.66 9.22 -12.39
CA TYR A 20 -4.32 9.50 -12.90
C TYR A 20 -3.92 8.58 -14.05
N SER A 21 -4.33 7.33 -14.10
CA SER A 21 -4.02 6.43 -15.23
C SER A 21 -4.87 6.72 -16.46
N GLY A 22 -6.04 7.35 -16.31
CA GLY A 22 -7.03 7.50 -17.37
C GLY A 22 -7.78 6.21 -17.69
N SER A 23 -7.67 5.21 -16.82
CA SER A 23 -8.37 3.92 -16.93
C SER A 23 -9.57 3.89 -15.98
N ALA A 24 -10.72 3.36 -16.43
CA ALA A 24 -11.88 3.16 -15.55
C ALA A 24 -11.72 1.83 -14.81
N LEU A 25 -11.34 1.87 -13.52
CA LEU A 25 -10.99 0.66 -12.74
C LEU A 25 -12.08 0.20 -11.75
N GLY A 26 -13.34 0.59 -11.94
CA GLY A 26 -14.42 0.33 -10.96
C GLY A 26 -14.49 -1.12 -10.45
N ASP A 27 -14.57 -2.08 -11.37
CA ASP A 27 -14.58 -3.53 -11.07
C ASP A 27 -13.29 -4.22 -11.56
N ALA A 28 -12.18 -3.48 -11.62
CA ALA A 28 -10.94 -3.97 -12.18
C ALA A 28 -10.38 -5.16 -11.38
N ASN A 29 -9.92 -6.18 -12.11
CA ASN A 29 -9.15 -7.24 -11.52
C ASN A 29 -7.72 -6.78 -11.20
N LEU A 30 -6.98 -7.58 -10.43
CA LEU A 30 -5.62 -7.27 -10.01
C LEU A 30 -4.67 -6.98 -11.18
N GLY A 31 -4.79 -7.71 -12.30
CA GLY A 31 -3.95 -7.49 -13.48
C GLY A 31 -4.20 -6.13 -14.13
N GLU A 32 -5.46 -5.68 -14.18
CA GLU A 32 -5.85 -4.38 -14.71
C GLU A 32 -5.34 -3.23 -13.81
N ILE A 33 -5.45 -3.39 -12.48
CA ILE A 33 -4.88 -2.46 -11.51
C ILE A 33 -3.36 -2.39 -11.68
N ALA A 34 -2.68 -3.54 -11.82
CA ALA A 34 -1.24 -3.61 -12.03
C ALA A 34 -0.79 -2.93 -13.33
N ALA A 35 -1.52 -3.15 -14.42
CA ALA A 35 -1.26 -2.49 -15.69
C ALA A 35 -1.42 -0.96 -15.59
N ALA A 36 -2.47 -0.48 -14.93
CA ALA A 36 -2.69 0.94 -14.71
C ALA A 36 -1.60 1.56 -13.80
N ALA A 37 -1.16 0.85 -12.76
CA ALA A 37 -0.09 1.30 -11.87
C ALA A 37 1.27 1.38 -12.58
N LYS A 38 1.59 0.40 -13.43
CA LYS A 38 2.79 0.43 -14.27
C LYS A 38 2.82 1.67 -15.18
N ASN A 39 1.68 2.09 -15.71
CA ASN A 39 1.57 3.29 -16.56
C ASN A 39 1.84 4.61 -15.80
N LEU A 40 1.93 4.59 -14.47
CA LEU A 40 2.30 5.75 -13.67
C LEU A 40 3.81 5.86 -13.40
N LEU A 41 4.57 4.78 -13.64
CA LEU A 41 6.02 4.80 -13.49
C LEU A 41 6.66 5.82 -14.45
N SER A 42 7.58 6.60 -13.90
CA SER A 42 8.29 7.66 -14.62
C SER A 42 9.78 7.35 -14.82
N HIS A 43 10.34 6.41 -14.07
CA HIS A 43 11.71 5.89 -14.17
C HIS A 43 11.83 4.52 -13.47
N ASP A 44 12.91 3.79 -13.75
CA ASP A 44 13.04 2.35 -13.41
C ASP A 44 13.09 2.05 -11.90
N ASP A 45 13.63 2.97 -11.10
CA ASP A 45 13.77 2.82 -9.66
C ASP A 45 12.53 3.26 -8.86
N GLN A 46 11.52 3.84 -9.53
CA GLN A 46 10.31 4.33 -8.89
C GLN A 46 9.46 3.18 -8.35
N THR A 47 8.82 3.42 -7.22
CA THR A 47 7.83 2.53 -6.63
C THR A 47 6.44 3.16 -6.70
N VAL A 48 5.46 2.44 -7.25
CA VAL A 48 4.04 2.82 -7.19
C VAL A 48 3.32 1.84 -6.29
N ILE A 49 2.67 2.32 -5.24
CA ILE A 49 1.91 1.52 -4.27
C ILE A 49 0.46 1.92 -4.37
N VAL A 50 -0.39 0.96 -4.71
CA VAL A 50 -1.84 1.10 -4.80
C VAL A 50 -2.47 0.49 -3.55
N THR A 51 -3.09 1.32 -2.71
CA THR A 51 -3.89 0.85 -1.58
C THR A 51 -5.28 0.43 -2.05
N ARG A 52 -5.78 -0.69 -1.50
CA ARG A 52 -7.01 -1.38 -1.98
C ARG A 52 -7.97 -1.72 -0.84
N GLY A 53 -7.95 -0.91 0.22
CA GLY A 53 -8.79 -1.11 1.42
C GLY A 53 -8.56 -2.50 2.06
N GLU A 54 -9.64 -3.25 2.26
CA GLU A 54 -9.61 -4.61 2.83
C GLU A 54 -8.82 -5.62 1.99
N ARG A 55 -8.50 -5.30 0.73
CA ARG A 55 -7.65 -6.12 -0.14
C ARG A 55 -6.16 -5.80 0.01
N GLY A 56 -5.79 -4.92 0.94
CA GLY A 56 -4.39 -4.59 1.24
C GLY A 56 -3.77 -3.67 0.20
N ALA A 57 -2.60 -4.02 -0.32
CA ALA A 57 -1.86 -3.17 -1.25
C ALA A 57 -1.15 -3.96 -2.37
N LEU A 58 -1.01 -3.31 -3.52
CA LEU A 58 -0.18 -3.73 -4.64
C LEU A 58 0.98 -2.75 -4.78
N ALA A 59 2.21 -3.23 -4.87
CA ALA A 59 3.37 -2.41 -5.21
C ALA A 59 3.99 -2.85 -6.54
N ILE A 60 4.33 -1.87 -7.37
CA ILE A 60 5.10 -2.04 -8.60
C ILE A 60 6.47 -1.41 -8.39
N ARG A 61 7.54 -2.19 -8.56
CA ARG A 61 8.92 -1.70 -8.49
C ARG A 61 9.84 -2.53 -9.37
N CYS A 62 10.68 -1.89 -10.20
CA CYS A 62 11.65 -2.56 -11.07
C CYS A 62 11.03 -3.72 -11.90
N GLY A 63 9.84 -3.50 -12.47
CA GLY A 63 9.11 -4.52 -13.25
C GLY A 63 8.55 -5.69 -12.44
N ALA A 64 8.68 -5.67 -11.11
CA ALA A 64 8.10 -6.65 -10.21
C ALA A 64 6.77 -6.17 -9.61
N GLU A 65 5.86 -7.12 -9.41
CA GLU A 65 4.58 -6.92 -8.75
C GLU A 65 4.59 -7.61 -7.39
N LEU A 66 4.33 -6.86 -6.34
CA LEU A 66 4.25 -7.34 -4.97
C LEU A 66 2.87 -7.08 -4.41
N VAL A 67 2.17 -8.14 -4.02
CA VAL A 67 0.87 -8.03 -3.36
C VAL A 67 0.99 -8.39 -1.90
N VAL A 68 0.40 -7.57 -1.04
CA VAL A 68 0.34 -7.77 0.40
C VAL A 68 -1.10 -7.61 0.84
N GLU A 69 -1.73 -8.69 1.30
CA GLU A 69 -3.12 -8.66 1.77
C GLU A 69 -3.26 -7.82 3.04
N ALA A 70 -4.47 -7.28 3.28
CA ALA A 70 -4.73 -6.52 4.50
C ALA A 70 -4.76 -7.44 5.73
N HIS A 71 -4.59 -6.82 6.89
CA HIS A 71 -4.98 -7.45 8.15
C HIS A 71 -6.48 -7.28 8.36
N ALA A 72 -7.16 -8.34 8.80
CA ALA A 72 -8.58 -8.29 9.10
C ALA A 72 -8.86 -7.33 10.27
N ALA A 73 -9.81 -6.41 10.09
CA ALA A 73 -10.28 -5.51 11.13
C ALA A 73 -11.76 -5.18 10.93
N THR A 74 -12.47 -4.97 12.04
CA THR A 74 -13.82 -4.41 12.01
C THR A 74 -13.72 -2.89 11.92
N ALA A 75 -14.05 -2.31 10.78
CA ALA A 75 -13.98 -0.87 10.58
C ALA A 75 -15.06 -0.14 11.38
N ALA A 76 -14.63 0.81 12.22
CA ALA A 76 -15.46 1.77 12.94
C ALA A 76 -15.43 3.16 12.26
N ASP A 77 -14.26 3.61 11.83
CA ASP A 77 -14.04 4.88 11.13
C ASP A 77 -12.86 4.73 10.16
N THR A 78 -12.98 5.15 8.91
CA THR A 78 -11.89 5.01 7.91
C THR A 78 -11.05 6.27 7.74
N THR A 79 -11.39 7.33 8.48
CA THR A 79 -10.71 8.61 8.44
C THR A 79 -9.25 8.46 8.85
N GLY A 80 -8.33 8.93 8.00
CA GLY A 80 -6.89 8.88 8.29
C GLY A 80 -6.23 7.51 8.09
N ALA A 81 -6.95 6.49 7.61
CA ALA A 81 -6.35 5.17 7.34
C ALA A 81 -5.20 5.24 6.32
N GLY A 82 -5.38 6.05 5.26
CA GLY A 82 -4.35 6.29 4.25
C GLY A 82 -3.13 7.03 4.80
N ASP A 83 -3.34 8.01 5.69
CA ASP A 83 -2.26 8.74 6.35
C ASP A 83 -1.48 7.84 7.32
N CYS A 84 -2.19 7.00 8.08
CA CYS A 84 -1.61 5.99 8.95
C CYS A 84 -0.76 4.99 8.16
N PHE A 85 -1.29 4.49 7.03
CA PHE A 85 -0.56 3.61 6.12
C PHE A 85 0.71 4.31 5.61
N CYS A 86 0.58 5.52 5.08
CA CYS A 86 1.68 6.29 4.51
C CYS A 86 2.78 6.57 5.54
N GLY A 87 2.42 7.08 6.72
CA GLY A 87 3.36 7.39 7.79
C GLY A 87 4.08 6.13 8.30
N THR A 88 3.36 5.03 8.48
CA THR A 88 3.93 3.75 8.92
C THR A 88 4.88 3.17 7.88
N LEU A 89 4.48 3.18 6.60
CA LEU A 89 5.31 2.71 5.50
C LEU A 89 6.61 3.49 5.41
N VAL A 90 6.54 4.83 5.40
CA VAL A 90 7.73 5.69 5.32
C VAL A 90 8.64 5.48 6.53
N ALA A 91 8.08 5.35 7.73
CA ALA A 91 8.85 5.07 8.94
C ALA A 91 9.56 3.71 8.89
N ALA A 92 8.92 2.67 8.34
CA ALA A 92 9.51 1.33 8.18
C ALA A 92 10.61 1.33 7.11
N LEU A 93 10.38 1.97 5.96
CA LEU A 93 11.39 2.11 4.90
C LEU A 93 12.61 2.91 5.39
N ALA A 94 12.39 3.99 6.16
CA ALA A 94 13.49 4.77 6.75
C ALA A 94 14.34 3.97 7.74
N LYS A 95 13.79 2.91 8.35
CA LYS A 95 14.52 1.95 9.20
C LYS A 95 15.22 0.84 8.40
N GLY A 96 15.10 0.84 7.07
CA GLY A 96 15.69 -0.18 6.20
C GLY A 96 14.89 -1.48 6.11
N GLU A 97 13.61 -1.49 6.51
CA GLU A 97 12.75 -2.65 6.30
C GLU A 97 12.55 -2.91 4.80
N ALA A 98 12.49 -4.20 4.41
CA ALA A 98 12.17 -4.57 3.04
C ALA A 98 10.76 -4.10 2.66
N LEU A 99 10.56 -3.67 1.41
CA LEU A 99 9.29 -3.07 0.93
C LEU A 99 8.05 -3.89 1.32
N GLY A 100 8.09 -5.21 1.16
CA GLY A 100 6.96 -6.08 1.55
C GLY A 100 6.66 -6.07 3.03
N ALA A 101 7.69 -6.10 3.88
CA ALA A 101 7.52 -6.03 5.34
C ALA A 101 7.01 -4.65 5.77
N ALA A 102 7.51 -3.59 5.11
CA ALA A 102 7.06 -2.23 5.36
C ALA A 102 5.58 -2.03 4.98
N ILE A 103 5.13 -2.62 3.87
CA ILE A 103 3.72 -2.60 3.45
C ILE A 103 2.85 -3.44 4.41
N ASP A 104 3.32 -4.62 4.83
CA ASP A 104 2.59 -5.47 5.79
C ASP A 104 2.36 -4.74 7.11
N ARG A 105 3.41 -4.09 7.64
CA ARG A 105 3.31 -3.23 8.82
C ARG A 105 2.36 -2.05 8.62
N ALA A 106 2.38 -1.43 7.45
CA ALA A 106 1.48 -0.33 7.12
C ALA A 106 0.01 -0.78 7.00
N ASN A 107 -0.25 -1.97 6.44
CA ASN A 107 -1.57 -2.61 6.42
C ASN A 107 -2.06 -2.88 7.85
N ALA A 108 -1.19 -3.40 8.73
CA ALA A 108 -1.51 -3.65 10.13
C ALA A 108 -1.87 -2.35 10.89
N ALA A 109 -1.09 -1.29 10.68
CA ALA A 109 -1.35 0.01 11.30
C ALA A 109 -2.66 0.63 10.79
N ALA A 110 -2.93 0.55 9.48
CA ALA A 110 -4.19 1.02 8.91
C ALA A 110 -5.39 0.22 9.44
N ALA A 111 -5.28 -1.11 9.54
CA ALA A 111 -6.31 -1.98 10.10
C ALA A 111 -6.64 -1.64 11.56
N LEU A 112 -5.63 -1.36 12.38
CA LEU A 112 -5.82 -0.87 13.74
C LEU A 112 -6.47 0.51 13.78
N ALA A 113 -6.01 1.44 12.96
CA ALA A 113 -6.55 2.79 12.89
C ALA A 113 -8.04 2.75 12.54
N VAL A 114 -8.44 1.94 11.54
CA VAL A 114 -9.85 1.88 11.15
C VAL A 114 -10.75 1.22 12.18
N SER A 115 -10.19 0.42 13.09
CA SER A 115 -10.94 -0.22 14.18
C SER A 115 -11.27 0.73 15.35
N ARG A 116 -10.76 1.96 15.31
CA ARG A 116 -10.92 3.01 16.31
C ARG A 116 -11.70 4.17 15.70
N SER A 117 -12.32 5.00 16.54
CA SER A 117 -12.97 6.23 16.08
C SER A 117 -12.01 7.41 16.16
N GLY A 118 -12.04 8.28 15.15
CA GLY A 118 -11.18 9.48 15.09
C GLY A 118 -10.07 9.39 14.05
N ALA A 119 -9.33 10.48 13.88
CA ALA A 119 -8.24 10.59 12.91
C ALA A 119 -6.87 10.44 13.59
N ALA A 120 -6.27 11.55 14.04
CA ALA A 120 -4.96 11.52 14.69
C ALA A 120 -4.95 10.73 15.99
N ASP A 121 -6.03 10.81 16.78
CA ASP A 121 -6.16 10.10 18.07
C ASP A 121 -6.32 8.57 17.88
N ALA A 122 -6.70 8.13 16.68
CA ALA A 122 -6.84 6.72 16.33
C ALA A 122 -5.52 6.08 15.87
N LEU A 123 -4.46 6.88 15.65
CA LEU A 123 -3.18 6.37 15.17
C LEU A 123 -2.54 5.42 16.20
N PRO A 124 -2.22 4.17 15.81
CA PRO A 124 -1.59 3.23 16.71
C PRO A 124 -0.11 3.56 16.94
N THR A 125 0.39 3.16 18.10
CA THR A 125 1.82 3.15 18.40
C THR A 125 2.52 1.96 17.72
N SER A 126 3.85 2.04 17.53
CA SER A 126 4.64 0.92 16.96
C SER A 126 4.44 -0.38 17.74
N THR A 127 4.36 -0.30 19.07
CA THR A 127 4.15 -1.47 19.94
C THR A 127 2.79 -2.11 19.73
N GLU A 128 1.73 -1.31 19.54
CA GLU A 128 0.39 -1.84 19.25
C GLU A 128 0.35 -2.51 17.88
N VAL A 129 1.02 -1.93 16.87
CA VAL A 129 1.14 -2.54 15.54
C VAL A 129 1.86 -3.89 15.62
N GLU A 130 2.97 -3.97 16.35
CA GLU A 130 3.72 -5.22 16.53
C GLU A 130 2.91 -6.29 17.25
N ALA A 131 2.20 -5.93 18.32
CA ALA A 131 1.31 -6.85 19.02
C ALA A 131 0.16 -7.35 18.13
N PHE A 132 -0.39 -6.47 17.29
CA PHE A 132 -1.45 -6.83 16.35
C PHE A 132 -0.94 -7.76 15.24
N MET A 133 0.23 -7.48 14.66
CA MET A 133 0.86 -8.36 13.67
C MET A 133 1.19 -9.75 14.25
N ALA A 134 1.52 -9.85 15.54
CA ALA A 134 1.77 -11.14 16.20
C ALA A 134 0.51 -11.99 16.41
N THR A 135 -0.68 -11.37 16.40
CA THR A 135 -1.96 -12.00 16.73
C THR A 135 -2.90 -12.15 15.54
N THR A 136 -2.56 -11.54 14.41
CA THR A 136 -3.34 -11.59 13.18
C THR A 136 -2.56 -12.23 12.04
N LEU A 137 -3.27 -12.94 11.16
CA LEU A 137 -2.69 -13.38 9.89
C LEU A 137 -2.76 -12.21 8.92
N GLY A 138 -1.65 -11.49 8.76
CA GLY A 138 -1.44 -10.60 7.61
C GLY A 138 -1.21 -11.40 6.33
N GLY A 139 -1.34 -10.76 5.17
CA GLY A 139 -0.97 -11.36 3.90
C GLY A 139 0.53 -11.48 3.75
N LYS A 140 1.07 -12.69 3.64
CA LYS A 140 2.48 -12.85 3.26
C LYS A 140 2.73 -12.11 1.94
N PRO A 141 3.75 -11.23 1.87
CA PRO A 141 4.09 -10.55 0.63
C PRO A 141 4.32 -11.56 -0.48
N THR A 142 3.53 -11.46 -1.54
CA THR A 142 3.52 -12.41 -2.65
C THR A 142 4.02 -11.72 -3.91
N LEU A 143 5.13 -12.21 -4.46
CA LEU A 143 5.65 -11.77 -5.75
C LEU A 143 4.90 -12.49 -6.86
N ILE A 144 4.18 -11.75 -7.71
CA ILE A 144 3.31 -12.32 -8.75
C ILE A 144 3.99 -12.32 -10.12
N HIS A 145 4.90 -11.39 -10.39
CA HIS A 145 5.65 -11.32 -11.65
C HIS A 145 7.05 -10.75 -11.42
N LYS A 146 8.04 -11.35 -12.08
CA LYS A 146 9.36 -10.77 -12.31
C LYS A 146 9.48 -10.67 -13.83
N GLN A 147 9.39 -9.48 -14.41
CA GLN A 147 9.75 -9.36 -15.83
C GLN A 147 11.23 -9.75 -15.94
N LEU A 148 11.52 -10.87 -16.60
CA LEU A 148 12.87 -11.22 -17.01
C LEU A 148 13.33 -10.09 -17.92
N ILE A 149 14.23 -9.26 -17.41
CA ILE A 149 14.94 -8.28 -18.20
C ILE A 149 15.83 -9.12 -19.14
N ASN A 150 15.46 -9.19 -20.41
CA ASN A 150 16.31 -9.69 -21.49
C ASN A 150 17.21 -8.56 -21.97
#